data_AF-A0A351GH28-F1
#
_entry.id   AF-A0A351GH28-F1
#
_cell.length_a   1.000
_cell.length_b   1.000
_cell.length_c   1.000
_cell.angle_alpha   90.00
_cell.angle_beta   90.00
_cell.angle_gamma   90.00
#
_symmetry.space_group_name_H-M   'P 1'
#
loop_
_entity.id
_entity.type
_entity.pdbx_description
1 polymer ?
#
loop_
_entity_poly.entity_id
_entity_poly.type
_entity_poly.pdbx_seq_one_letter_code
_entity_poly.pdbx_strand_id
1 'polypeptide(L)'
;MSSPETHKDRLADMVTRSDRNKWAESMELLVRQKCPFPTSYDVAATQGTAFAEFTYTEFAGGIFITTQSIDINSRISKLSAEEGGNTEGIEENWVKIIKDKYELHREPEEDFEYPEAVCFTPANNAFDLMSWEIMCRASHDNNDLRIKPHPLCDGEGVMEMVKRVGWNKIIPRTHSGMDYLLNCSEAWTTSCSELTIIGALIGKRVHNMGNFFHEADGAYYPLTRAIFASENQKETTLNLAACEYSGLIFPWQSEEEIDRRITKFYAKALELREVYAPLYVKYPRKR
;
A
#
# COMPACT_ATOMS: atom_id res chain seq x y z
N MET A 1 1.95 -15.43 -11.67
CA MET A 1 1.40 -16.09 -10.47
C MET A 1 2.49 -16.96 -9.87
N SER A 2 3.14 -16.51 -8.78
CA SER A 2 3.95 -17.41 -7.94
C SER A 2 3.00 -18.26 -7.12
N SER A 3 3.11 -19.59 -7.19
CA SER A 3 2.21 -20.48 -6.45
C SER A 3 2.35 -20.29 -4.93
N PRO A 4 1.32 -20.61 -4.13
CA PRO A 4 1.43 -20.66 -2.66
C PRO A 4 2.59 -21.54 -2.17
N GLU A 5 2.99 -22.52 -2.97
CA GLU A 5 4.09 -23.45 -2.69
C GLU A 5 5.46 -22.76 -2.80
N THR A 6 5.66 -21.85 -3.75
CA THR A 6 6.92 -21.09 -3.89
C THR A 6 7.15 -20.10 -2.75
N HIS A 7 6.07 -19.67 -2.08
CA HIS A 7 6.15 -18.83 -0.88
C HIS A 7 6.43 -19.64 0.38
N LYS A 8 5.81 -20.83 0.54
CA LYS A 8 6.08 -21.73 1.67
C LYS A 8 7.56 -22.11 1.78
N ASP A 9 8.22 -22.42 0.68
CA ASP A 9 9.63 -22.83 0.68
C ASP A 9 10.60 -21.71 1.10
N ARG A 10 10.22 -20.43 0.97
CA ARG A 10 11.01 -19.27 1.43
C ARG A 10 10.74 -18.87 2.87
N LEU A 11 9.61 -19.30 3.43
CA LEU A 11 9.03 -18.84 4.70
C LEU A 11 9.08 -19.89 5.82
N ALA A 12 9.30 -21.16 5.49
CA ALA A 12 8.93 -22.33 6.30
C ALA A 12 9.36 -22.31 7.77
N ASP A 13 10.46 -21.64 8.13
CA ASP A 13 10.98 -21.63 9.50
C ASP A 13 10.96 -20.26 10.20
N MET A 14 10.57 -19.16 9.53
CA MET A 14 10.82 -17.79 10.05
C MET A 14 9.60 -16.87 10.11
N VAL A 15 8.53 -17.13 9.35
CA VAL A 15 7.43 -16.16 9.18
C VAL A 15 6.11 -16.86 8.90
N THR A 16 5.08 -16.56 9.68
CA THR A 16 3.69 -16.99 9.43
C THR A 16 2.86 -15.82 8.90
N ARG A 17 2.03 -16.06 7.86
CA ARG A 17 1.04 -15.07 7.41
C ARG A 17 -0.06 -14.99 8.47
N SER A 18 -0.43 -13.78 8.89
CA SER A 18 -1.49 -13.60 9.90
C SER A 18 -2.89 -13.91 9.36
N ASP A 19 -3.77 -14.37 10.24
CA ASP A 19 -5.20 -14.65 9.98
C ASP A 19 -6.06 -13.39 9.73
N ARG A 20 -5.44 -12.25 9.43
CA ARG A 20 -6.03 -10.91 9.55
C ARG A 20 -7.18 -10.60 8.58
N ASN A 21 -7.47 -11.44 7.58
CA ASN A 21 -8.29 -11.05 6.43
C ASN A 21 -9.54 -11.90 6.12
N LYS A 22 -10.01 -12.75 7.04
CA LYS A 22 -11.29 -13.47 6.87
C LYS A 22 -12.49 -12.54 6.63
N TRP A 23 -12.44 -11.30 7.13
CA TRP A 23 -13.47 -10.30 6.86
C TRP A 23 -13.42 -9.77 5.42
N ALA A 24 -12.23 -9.60 4.84
CA ALA A 24 -12.12 -9.19 3.44
C ALA A 24 -12.71 -10.26 2.49
N GLU A 25 -12.48 -11.54 2.81
CA GLU A 25 -13.08 -12.67 2.08
C GLU A 25 -14.61 -12.65 2.16
N SER A 26 -15.21 -12.31 3.31
CA SER A 26 -16.67 -12.26 3.44
C SER A 26 -17.32 -11.13 2.63
N MET A 27 -16.56 -10.09 2.27
CA MET A 27 -17.04 -8.98 1.44
C MET A 27 -17.06 -9.30 -0.07
N GLU A 28 -16.37 -10.36 -0.52
CA GLU A 28 -16.22 -10.69 -1.95
C GLU A 28 -17.56 -10.81 -2.67
N LEU A 29 -18.54 -11.47 -2.05
CA LEU A 29 -19.86 -11.66 -2.64
C LEU A 29 -20.55 -10.31 -2.91
N LEU A 30 -20.50 -9.40 -1.93
CA LEU A 30 -21.14 -8.08 -2.03
C LEU A 30 -20.48 -7.22 -3.11
N VAL A 31 -19.14 -7.19 -3.14
CA VAL A 31 -18.36 -6.48 -4.16
C VAL A 31 -18.73 -6.98 -5.54
N ARG A 32 -18.70 -8.30 -5.76
CA ARG A 32 -19.00 -8.91 -7.07
C ARG A 32 -20.45 -8.71 -7.52
N GLN A 33 -21.42 -8.83 -6.61
CA GLN A 33 -22.84 -8.73 -6.95
C GLN A 33 -23.25 -7.32 -7.41
N LYS A 34 -22.61 -6.28 -6.87
CA LYS A 34 -22.88 -4.89 -7.25
C LYS A 34 -22.04 -4.40 -8.43
N CYS A 35 -20.95 -5.10 -8.74
CA CYS A 35 -20.03 -4.65 -9.77
C CYS A 35 -20.68 -4.70 -11.16
N PRO A 36 -20.63 -3.61 -11.94
CA PRO A 36 -21.22 -3.58 -13.29
C PRO A 36 -20.37 -4.34 -14.33
N PHE A 37 -19.15 -4.75 -13.97
CA PHE A 37 -18.21 -5.47 -14.83
C PHE A 37 -17.59 -6.67 -14.10
N PRO A 38 -16.84 -7.55 -14.80
CA PRO A 38 -16.02 -8.56 -14.15
C PRO A 38 -15.13 -7.96 -13.05
N THR A 39 -14.91 -8.75 -12.01
CA THR A 39 -14.09 -8.37 -10.86
C THR A 39 -12.97 -9.39 -10.65
N SER A 40 -11.72 -8.93 -10.60
CA SER A 40 -10.56 -9.72 -10.18
C SER A 40 -10.19 -9.42 -8.73
N TYR A 41 -9.28 -10.24 -8.19
CA TYR A 41 -8.75 -10.07 -6.84
C TYR A 41 -7.22 -10.05 -6.91
N ASP A 42 -6.61 -9.10 -6.20
CA ASP A 42 -5.15 -8.99 -5.99
C ASP A 42 -4.32 -9.00 -7.29
N VAL A 43 -4.72 -8.18 -8.27
CA VAL A 43 -4.01 -8.02 -9.54
C VAL A 43 -3.69 -6.56 -9.82
N ALA A 44 -2.57 -6.32 -10.50
CA ALA A 44 -2.18 -4.97 -10.91
C ALA A 44 -3.13 -4.40 -11.97
N ALA A 45 -3.36 -3.09 -11.92
CA ALA A 45 -4.16 -2.36 -12.90
C ALA A 45 -3.39 -2.20 -14.22
N THR A 46 -3.90 -2.77 -15.31
CA THR A 46 -3.19 -2.81 -16.61
C THR A 46 -3.94 -2.14 -17.77
N GLN A 47 -5.15 -1.67 -17.54
CA GLN A 47 -6.04 -1.10 -18.57
C GLN A 47 -5.96 0.43 -18.61
N GLY A 48 -6.27 1.00 -19.78
CA GLY A 48 -6.46 2.44 -19.95
C GLY A 48 -7.75 2.95 -19.32
N THR A 49 -8.09 4.22 -19.53
CA THR A 49 -9.27 4.87 -18.94
C THR A 49 -10.60 4.23 -19.36
N ALA A 50 -10.65 3.60 -20.54
CA ALA A 50 -11.77 2.77 -20.99
C ALA A 50 -11.71 1.33 -20.42
N PHE A 51 -11.49 1.18 -19.12
CA PHE A 51 -11.42 -0.12 -18.47
C PHE A 51 -12.74 -0.91 -18.62
N ALA A 52 -12.66 -2.23 -18.53
CA ALA A 52 -13.78 -3.16 -18.63
C ALA A 52 -13.83 -4.15 -17.46
N GLU A 53 -13.06 -3.90 -16.40
CA GLU A 53 -12.92 -4.77 -15.25
C GLU A 53 -12.57 -3.94 -14.00
N PHE A 54 -13.08 -4.38 -12.85
CA PHE A 54 -12.70 -3.89 -11.53
C PHE A 54 -11.82 -4.90 -10.81
N THR A 55 -11.13 -4.46 -9.76
CA THR A 55 -10.36 -5.34 -8.90
C THR A 55 -10.45 -4.88 -7.45
N TYR A 56 -10.08 -5.74 -6.51
CA TYR A 56 -9.96 -5.38 -5.11
C TYR A 56 -8.81 -6.15 -4.48
N THR A 57 -8.25 -5.62 -3.41
CA THR A 57 -7.22 -6.29 -2.61
C THR A 57 -7.48 -6.07 -1.12
N GLU A 58 -6.91 -6.95 -0.31
CA GLU A 58 -6.81 -6.75 1.13
C GLU A 58 -5.96 -5.51 1.42
N PHE A 59 -6.43 -4.67 2.35
CA PHE A 59 -5.75 -3.42 2.65
C PHE A 59 -5.93 -3.00 4.10
N ALA A 60 -4.84 -3.00 4.88
CA ALA A 60 -4.76 -2.39 6.21
C ALA A 60 -5.96 -2.74 7.14
N GLY A 61 -6.38 -4.01 7.15
CA GLY A 61 -7.51 -4.52 7.95
C GLY A 61 -8.88 -4.43 7.28
N GLY A 62 -8.98 -3.83 6.09
CA GLY A 62 -10.17 -3.75 5.26
C GLY A 62 -9.91 -4.21 3.82
N ILE A 63 -10.66 -3.64 2.87
CA ILE A 63 -10.47 -3.85 1.42
C ILE A 63 -10.30 -2.52 0.70
N PHE A 64 -9.52 -2.56 -0.38
CA PHE A 64 -9.39 -1.46 -1.32
C PHE A 64 -9.92 -1.89 -2.68
N ILE A 65 -11.07 -1.33 -3.08
CA ILE A 65 -11.70 -1.56 -4.37
C ILE A 65 -11.15 -0.54 -5.38
N THR A 66 -10.78 -1.04 -6.55
CA THR A 66 -10.18 -0.25 -7.62
C THR A 66 -10.72 -0.69 -8.99
N THR A 67 -10.45 0.10 -10.02
CA THR A 67 -10.62 -0.28 -11.42
C THR A 67 -9.34 -0.94 -11.94
N GLN A 68 -9.41 -1.61 -13.10
CA GLN A 68 -8.21 -2.00 -13.84
C GLN A 68 -7.45 -0.81 -14.47
N SER A 69 -7.83 0.45 -14.20
CA SER A 69 -7.15 1.64 -14.69
C SER A 69 -6.48 2.44 -13.58
N ILE A 70 -5.14 2.44 -13.57
CA ILE A 70 -4.36 3.21 -12.60
C ILE A 70 -4.63 4.71 -12.66
N ASP A 71 -4.90 5.26 -13.85
CA ASP A 71 -5.22 6.69 -14.02
C ASP A 71 -6.57 7.04 -13.38
N ILE A 72 -7.61 6.23 -13.64
CA ILE A 72 -8.93 6.44 -13.02
C ILE A 72 -8.83 6.30 -11.50
N ASN A 73 -8.15 5.27 -11.00
CA ASN A 73 -7.95 5.07 -9.57
C ASN A 73 -7.24 6.27 -8.93
N SER A 74 -6.18 6.77 -9.56
CA SER A 74 -5.43 7.93 -9.06
C SER A 74 -6.27 9.21 -9.03
N ARG A 75 -7.17 9.39 -10.01
CA ARG A 75 -8.13 10.51 -10.02
C ARG A 75 -9.14 10.38 -8.90
N ILE A 76 -9.71 9.19 -8.68
CA ILE A 76 -10.63 8.93 -7.57
C ILE A 76 -9.95 9.25 -6.25
N SER A 77 -8.77 8.69 -6.00
CA SER A 77 -8.03 8.93 -4.74
C SER A 77 -7.69 10.41 -4.54
N LYS A 78 -7.30 11.13 -5.60
CA LYS A 78 -7.08 12.58 -5.51
C LYS A 78 -8.37 13.31 -5.11
N LEU A 79 -9.48 13.04 -5.80
CA LEU A 79 -10.78 13.67 -5.49
C LEU A 79 -11.25 13.29 -4.09
N SER A 80 -10.99 12.07 -3.63
CA SER A 80 -11.35 11.62 -2.28
C SER A 80 -10.53 12.32 -1.20
N ALA A 81 -9.24 12.54 -1.43
CA ALA A 81 -8.39 13.30 -0.52
C ALA A 81 -8.83 14.78 -0.42
N GLU A 82 -9.30 15.36 -1.53
CA GLU A 82 -9.78 16.74 -1.61
C GLU A 82 -11.19 16.93 -1.02
N GLU A 83 -12.12 16.00 -1.28
CA GLU A 83 -13.51 16.10 -0.80
C GLU A 83 -13.67 15.65 0.66
N GLY A 84 -12.98 14.58 1.06
CA GLY A 84 -13.02 14.06 2.43
C GLY A 84 -14.42 13.62 2.88
N GLY A 85 -14.72 13.88 4.15
CA GLY A 85 -15.97 13.51 4.81
C GLY A 85 -15.88 13.72 6.32
N ASN A 86 -16.76 13.10 7.10
CA ASN A 86 -16.61 13.10 8.56
C ASN A 86 -15.43 12.20 8.97
N THR A 87 -14.39 12.80 9.55
CA THR A 87 -13.18 12.10 10.01
C THR A 87 -13.24 11.67 11.48
N GLU A 88 -14.29 12.02 12.22
CA GLU A 88 -14.45 11.70 13.63
C GLU A 88 -14.39 10.19 13.88
N GLY A 89 -13.50 9.77 14.80
CA GLY A 89 -13.32 8.37 15.17
C GLY A 89 -12.64 7.48 14.12
N ILE A 90 -12.33 7.97 12.91
CA ILE A 90 -11.69 7.15 11.87
C ILE A 90 -10.31 6.66 12.32
N GLU A 91 -9.47 7.54 12.85
CA GLU A 91 -8.14 7.15 13.32
C GLU A 91 -8.21 6.05 14.39
N GLU A 92 -9.02 6.28 15.42
CA GLU A 92 -9.17 5.36 16.55
C GLU A 92 -9.71 4.00 16.11
N ASN A 93 -10.70 3.98 15.20
CA ASN A 93 -11.29 2.75 14.70
C ASN A 93 -10.34 2.01 13.76
N TRP A 94 -9.60 2.74 12.92
CA TRP A 94 -8.66 2.14 11.98
C TRP A 94 -7.46 1.54 12.69
N VAL A 95 -6.86 2.25 13.64
CA VAL A 95 -5.74 1.74 14.44
C VAL A 95 -6.11 0.45 15.18
N LYS A 96 -7.35 0.32 15.69
CA LYS A 96 -7.82 -0.90 16.39
C LYS A 96 -7.84 -2.16 15.50
N ILE A 97 -7.97 -2.02 14.19
CA ILE A 97 -8.05 -3.17 13.28
C ILE A 97 -6.74 -3.47 12.55
N ILE A 98 -5.77 -2.54 12.59
CA ILE A 98 -4.45 -2.77 11.98
C ILE A 98 -3.76 -3.90 12.73
N LYS A 99 -3.39 -4.94 11.99
CA LYS A 99 -2.61 -6.09 12.46
C LYS A 99 -1.42 -6.29 11.55
N ASP A 100 -0.27 -6.66 12.12
CA ASP A 100 0.90 -6.98 11.32
C ASP A 100 0.58 -8.10 10.32
N LYS A 101 1.13 -7.99 9.11
CA LYS A 101 0.97 -8.96 8.03
C LYS A 101 1.70 -10.26 8.34
N TYR A 102 2.78 -10.14 9.09
CA TYR A 102 3.71 -11.22 9.38
C TYR A 102 3.88 -11.33 10.90
N GLU A 103 3.73 -12.54 11.41
CA GLU A 103 4.16 -12.85 12.77
C GLU A 103 5.67 -13.12 12.72
N LEU A 104 6.41 -12.26 13.39
CA LEU A 104 7.86 -12.20 13.31
C LEU A 104 8.45 -12.34 14.71
N HIS A 105 9.35 -13.31 14.86
CA HIS A 105 9.99 -13.60 16.14
C HIS A 105 11.26 -12.74 16.30
N ARG A 106 11.33 -12.03 17.43
CA ARG A 106 12.55 -11.37 17.90
C ARG A 106 13.20 -12.27 18.96
N GLU A 107 14.53 -12.38 18.93
CA GLU A 107 15.26 -13.01 20.01
C GLU A 107 15.16 -12.13 21.28
N PRO A 108 14.81 -12.69 22.46
CA PRO A 108 14.50 -11.92 23.67
C PRO A 108 15.64 -11.04 24.22
N GLU A 109 16.87 -11.28 23.79
CA GLU A 109 18.10 -10.74 24.39
C GLU A 109 18.78 -9.64 23.57
N GLU A 110 18.20 -9.20 22.44
CA GLU A 110 18.77 -8.11 21.65
C GLU A 110 18.41 -6.74 22.24
N ASP A 111 19.35 -6.09 22.93
CA ASP A 111 19.29 -4.65 23.24
C ASP A 111 19.39 -3.85 21.92
N PHE A 112 18.36 -3.06 21.62
CA PHE A 112 18.34 -2.25 20.40
C PHE A 112 17.54 -0.95 20.60
N GLU A 113 18.09 0.17 20.16
CA GLU A 113 17.43 1.47 20.15
C GLU A 113 16.71 1.70 18.82
N TYR A 114 15.45 2.15 18.87
CA TYR A 114 14.70 2.46 17.66
C TYR A 114 15.31 3.67 16.94
N PRO A 115 15.63 3.57 15.64
CA PRO A 115 16.11 4.70 14.88
C PRO A 115 14.99 5.73 14.66
N GLU A 116 15.36 7.01 14.61
CA GLU A 116 14.42 8.09 14.31
C GLU A 116 13.79 7.96 12.92
N ALA A 117 14.56 7.49 11.94
CA ALA A 117 14.12 7.29 10.57
C ALA A 117 14.31 5.84 10.11
N VAL A 118 13.28 5.29 9.46
CA VAL A 118 13.32 3.93 8.92
C VAL A 118 12.95 3.94 7.44
N CYS A 119 13.72 3.22 6.64
CA CYS A 119 13.43 2.96 5.24
C CYS A 119 12.92 1.53 5.08
N PHE A 120 11.66 1.36 4.71
CA PHE A 120 11.05 0.07 4.46
C PHE A 120 11.18 -0.29 2.98
N THR A 121 11.91 -1.36 2.68
CA THR A 121 12.09 -1.79 1.28
C THR A 121 10.99 -2.76 0.86
N PRO A 122 10.66 -2.83 -0.44
CA PRO A 122 9.89 -3.93 -0.99
C PRO A 122 10.69 -5.25 -0.94
N ALA A 123 10.02 -6.35 -1.26
CA ALA A 123 10.68 -7.63 -1.51
C ALA A 123 11.45 -7.60 -2.85
N ASN A 124 12.38 -8.55 -3.05
CA ASN A 124 13.26 -8.60 -4.22
C ASN A 124 12.52 -8.47 -5.56
N ASN A 125 11.34 -9.07 -5.69
CA ASN A 125 10.54 -9.05 -6.92
C ASN A 125 9.92 -7.69 -7.25
N ALA A 126 10.06 -6.70 -6.37
CA ALA A 126 9.50 -5.36 -6.49
C ALA A 126 10.55 -4.28 -6.22
N PHE A 127 11.85 -4.60 -6.29
CA PHE A 127 12.92 -3.60 -6.18
C PHE A 127 12.87 -2.53 -7.27
N ASP A 128 12.31 -2.84 -8.45
CA ASP A 128 12.14 -1.84 -9.52
C ASP A 128 11.23 -0.67 -9.12
N LEU A 129 10.34 -0.88 -8.15
CA LEU A 129 9.46 0.16 -7.58
C LEU A 129 10.21 1.12 -6.65
N MET A 130 11.43 0.77 -6.22
CA MET A 130 12.24 1.56 -5.30
C MET A 130 13.35 2.29 -6.06
N SER A 131 13.58 3.56 -5.70
CA SER A 131 14.73 4.31 -6.18
C SER A 131 15.94 4.03 -5.29
N TRP A 132 16.88 3.24 -5.82
CA TRP A 132 18.18 3.02 -5.19
C TRP A 132 18.93 4.32 -4.93
N GLU A 133 18.83 5.29 -5.85
CA GLU A 133 19.48 6.59 -5.71
C GLU A 133 18.94 7.35 -4.50
N ILE A 134 17.61 7.43 -4.36
CA ILE A 134 16.97 8.11 -3.21
C ILE A 134 17.34 7.40 -1.91
N MET A 135 17.29 6.06 -1.88
CA MET A 135 17.67 5.27 -0.70
C MET A 135 19.13 5.56 -0.29
N CYS A 136 20.06 5.50 -1.24
CA CYS A 136 21.47 5.77 -0.99
C CYS A 136 21.69 7.20 -0.50
N ARG A 137 21.04 8.18 -1.14
CA ARG A 137 21.17 9.59 -0.77
C ARG A 137 20.60 9.87 0.61
N ALA A 138 19.39 9.37 0.90
CA ALA A 138 18.76 9.52 2.21
C ALA A 138 19.60 8.84 3.31
N SER A 139 20.16 7.67 3.05
CA SER A 139 21.02 6.97 4.01
C SER A 139 22.38 7.65 4.23
N HIS A 140 22.90 8.32 3.21
CA HIS A 140 24.13 9.10 3.30
C HIS A 140 23.93 10.41 4.07
N ASP A 141 22.84 11.13 3.77
CA ASP A 141 22.56 12.44 4.36
C ASP A 141 21.98 12.33 5.78
N ASN A 142 21.32 11.22 6.12
CA ASN A 142 20.78 10.94 7.45
C ASN A 142 21.51 9.76 8.12
N ASN A 143 22.33 10.08 9.12
CA ASN A 143 23.10 9.07 9.85
C ASN A 143 22.24 8.12 10.70
N ASP A 144 21.03 8.52 11.08
CA ASP A 144 20.12 7.72 11.88
C ASP A 144 19.13 6.91 11.04
N LEU A 145 19.04 7.15 9.73
CA LEU A 145 18.26 6.31 8.83
C LEU A 145 18.79 4.86 8.87
N ARG A 146 17.88 3.92 9.11
CA ARG A 146 18.14 2.48 8.99
C ARG A 146 17.23 1.86 7.93
N ILE A 147 17.75 0.88 7.21
CA ILE A 147 17.02 0.16 6.16
C ILE A 147 16.43 -1.11 6.77
N LYS A 148 15.12 -1.27 6.66
CA LYS A 148 14.36 -2.46 7.03
C LYS A 148 14.00 -3.25 5.77
N PRO A 149 14.70 -4.35 5.48
CA PRO A 149 14.33 -5.25 4.40
C PRO A 149 12.95 -5.85 4.64
N HIS A 150 12.21 -6.05 3.54
CA HIS A 150 10.98 -6.84 3.57
C HIS A 150 11.27 -8.26 4.09
N PRO A 151 10.38 -8.89 4.88
CA PRO A 151 10.60 -10.25 5.39
C PRO A 151 10.86 -11.30 4.29
N LEU A 152 10.25 -11.11 3.12
CA LEU A 152 10.43 -11.95 1.92
C LEU A 152 11.74 -11.70 1.16
N CYS A 153 12.57 -10.74 1.57
CA CYS A 153 13.89 -10.58 0.96
C CYS A 153 14.75 -11.80 1.26
N ASP A 154 15.38 -12.33 0.22
CA ASP A 154 16.40 -13.37 0.36
C ASP A 154 17.78 -12.75 0.66
N GLY A 155 18.79 -13.61 0.82
CA GLY A 155 20.16 -13.18 1.11
C GLY A 155 20.77 -12.30 0.02
N GLU A 156 20.41 -12.51 -1.26
CA GLU A 156 20.93 -11.70 -2.36
C GLU A 156 20.34 -10.29 -2.31
N GLY A 157 19.04 -10.18 -2.06
CA GLY A 157 18.36 -8.89 -1.92
C GLY A 157 18.89 -8.07 -0.75
N VAL A 158 19.13 -8.72 0.41
CA VAL A 158 19.76 -8.06 1.56
C VAL A 158 21.19 -7.65 1.23
N MET A 159 21.98 -8.52 0.59
CA MET A 159 23.35 -8.20 0.17
C MET A 159 23.40 -7.01 -0.79
N GLU A 160 22.40 -6.88 -1.66
CA GLU A 160 22.28 -5.77 -2.58
C GLU A 160 22.14 -4.41 -1.87
N MET A 161 21.37 -4.38 -0.78
CA MET A 161 21.24 -3.21 0.09
C MET A 161 22.55 -2.96 0.87
N VAL A 162 23.15 -4.00 1.46
CA VAL A 162 24.41 -3.91 2.21
C VAL A 162 25.53 -3.30 1.36
N LYS A 163 25.65 -3.72 0.10
CA LYS A 163 26.66 -3.19 -0.85
C LYS A 163 26.52 -1.69 -1.10
N ARG A 164 25.33 -1.12 -0.87
CA ARG A 164 25.02 0.30 -1.13
C ARG A 164 25.12 1.17 0.11
N VAL A 165 24.62 0.71 1.25
CA VAL A 165 24.51 1.53 2.47
C VAL A 165 25.37 1.04 3.64
N GLY A 166 26.01 -0.11 3.51
CA GLY A 166 26.76 -0.75 4.59
C GLY A 166 25.89 -1.61 5.51
N TRP A 167 26.49 -2.67 6.06
CA TRP A 167 25.77 -3.66 6.89
C TRP A 167 25.23 -3.06 8.19
N ASN A 168 25.94 -2.07 8.75
CA ASN A 168 25.59 -1.39 9.99
C ASN A 168 24.33 -0.51 9.89
N LYS A 169 23.80 -0.32 8.67
CA LYS A 169 22.55 0.40 8.41
C LYS A 169 21.35 -0.53 8.23
N ILE A 170 21.54 -1.85 8.21
CA ILE A 170 20.49 -2.82 7.93
C ILE A 170 19.88 -3.33 9.23
N ILE A 171 18.57 -3.20 9.37
CA ILE A 171 17.78 -3.86 10.41
C ILE A 171 17.56 -5.32 9.98
N PRO A 172 17.64 -6.31 10.89
CA PRO A 172 17.35 -7.69 10.57
C PRO A 172 15.97 -7.87 9.91
N ARG A 173 15.90 -8.70 8.85
CA ARG A 173 14.64 -8.97 8.14
C ARG A 173 13.58 -9.64 9.03
N THR A 174 14.03 -10.36 10.06
CA THR A 174 13.22 -11.02 11.10
C THR A 174 12.50 -10.05 12.03
N HIS A 175 12.89 -8.78 12.09
CA HIS A 175 12.21 -7.84 12.98
C HIS A 175 10.88 -7.38 12.37
N SER A 176 9.89 -7.06 13.21
CA SER A 176 8.59 -6.54 12.75
C SER A 176 8.76 -5.17 12.09
N GLY A 177 8.27 -5.01 10.86
CA GLY A 177 8.23 -3.70 10.22
C GLY A 177 7.26 -2.75 10.92
N MET A 178 6.15 -3.28 11.45
CA MET A 178 5.15 -2.49 12.16
C MET A 178 5.71 -1.93 13.47
N ASP A 179 6.45 -2.73 14.23
CA ASP A 179 7.08 -2.29 15.47
C ASP A 179 8.04 -1.10 15.24
N TYR A 180 8.86 -1.17 14.19
CA TYR A 180 9.74 -0.06 13.81
C TYR A 180 8.95 1.18 13.36
N LEU A 181 7.85 1.01 12.63
CA LEU A 181 7.02 2.15 12.21
C LEU A 181 6.31 2.83 13.38
N LEU A 182 5.87 2.08 14.41
CA LEU A 182 5.25 2.67 15.61
C LEU A 182 6.25 3.54 16.39
N ASN A 183 7.52 3.13 16.41
CA ASN A 183 8.56 3.75 17.24
C ASN A 183 9.45 4.77 16.51
N CYS A 184 9.42 4.86 15.17
CA CYS A 184 10.17 5.88 14.44
C CYS A 184 9.40 7.22 14.34
N SER A 185 10.07 8.29 13.92
CA SER A 185 9.46 9.59 13.57
C SER A 185 9.19 9.71 12.08
N GLU A 186 10.12 9.19 11.26
CA GLU A 186 10.06 9.26 9.80
C GLU A 186 10.10 7.87 9.16
N ALA A 187 9.32 7.70 8.08
CA ALA A 187 9.27 6.46 7.32
C ALA A 187 9.47 6.72 5.83
N TRP A 188 10.54 6.16 5.26
CA TRP A 188 10.79 6.11 3.83
C TRP A 188 10.22 4.81 3.26
N THR A 189 9.43 4.91 2.20
CA THR A 189 8.63 3.77 1.74
C THR A 189 8.24 3.96 0.26
N THR A 190 7.55 2.99 -0.31
CA THR A 190 7.14 2.96 -1.72
C THR A 190 5.63 2.80 -1.86
N SER A 191 5.14 2.97 -3.08
CA SER A 191 3.73 2.81 -3.46
C SER A 191 3.18 1.38 -3.34
N CYS A 192 4.02 0.37 -3.09
CA CYS A 192 3.58 -1.01 -2.88
C CYS A 192 3.49 -1.41 -1.41
N SER A 193 3.74 -0.49 -0.47
CA SER A 193 3.73 -0.80 0.96
C SER A 193 2.51 -0.18 1.66
N GLU A 194 1.74 -1.00 2.36
CA GLU A 194 0.67 -0.56 3.26
C GLU A 194 1.20 0.36 4.37
N LEU A 195 2.47 0.18 4.76
CA LEU A 195 3.14 0.98 5.80
C LEU A 195 3.16 2.48 5.47
N THR A 196 3.09 2.84 4.18
CA THR A 196 2.97 4.25 3.76
C THR A 196 1.68 4.89 4.28
N ILE A 197 0.55 4.20 4.10
CA ILE A 197 -0.75 4.72 4.51
C ILE A 197 -0.89 4.62 6.04
N ILE A 198 -0.45 3.51 6.64
CA ILE A 198 -0.48 3.31 8.09
C ILE A 198 0.40 4.36 8.80
N GLY A 199 1.60 4.63 8.29
CA GLY A 199 2.50 5.62 8.86
C GLY A 199 1.89 7.03 8.84
N ALA A 200 1.30 7.42 7.71
CA ALA A 200 0.60 8.70 7.59
C ALA A 200 -0.62 8.78 8.54
N LEU A 201 -1.41 7.71 8.65
CA LEU A 201 -2.56 7.61 9.57
C LEU A 201 -2.18 7.90 11.02
N ILE A 202 -1.09 7.28 11.51
CA ILE A 202 -0.62 7.44 12.89
C ILE A 202 0.27 8.69 13.08
N GLY A 203 0.35 9.56 12.08
CA GLY A 203 1.02 10.86 12.15
C GLY A 203 2.54 10.82 11.97
N LYS A 204 3.12 9.75 11.41
CA LYS A 204 4.53 9.76 10.99
C LYS A 204 4.70 10.58 9.73
N ARG A 205 5.88 11.19 9.56
CA ARG A 205 6.26 11.79 8.28
C ARG A 205 6.65 10.67 7.32
N VAL A 206 5.91 10.51 6.23
CA VAL A 206 6.20 9.51 5.21
C VAL A 206 6.86 10.13 3.98
N HIS A 207 7.93 9.50 3.50
CA HIS A 207 8.74 9.97 2.38
C HIS A 207 8.66 8.98 1.22
N ASN A 208 8.55 9.52 0.00
CA ASN A 208 8.56 8.71 -1.21
C ASN A 208 9.99 8.27 -1.55
N MET A 209 10.23 6.96 -1.55
CA MET A 209 11.44 6.32 -2.05
C MET A 209 11.15 5.57 -3.36
N GLY A 210 10.02 5.85 -4.00
CA GLY A 210 9.61 5.25 -5.25
C GLY A 210 10.55 5.57 -6.41
N ASN A 211 10.72 4.62 -7.32
CA ASN A 211 11.32 4.88 -8.61
C ASN A 211 10.30 5.63 -9.47
N PHE A 212 10.60 6.86 -9.87
CA PHE A 212 9.67 7.72 -10.61
C PHE A 212 9.05 7.06 -11.86
N PHE A 213 9.79 6.18 -12.54
CA PHE A 213 9.31 5.52 -13.76
C PHE A 213 8.44 4.28 -13.51
N HIS A 214 8.48 3.73 -12.30
CA HIS A 214 7.84 2.46 -11.95
C HIS A 214 6.94 2.56 -10.73
N GLU A 215 6.92 3.69 -10.00
CA GLU A 215 6.13 3.85 -8.77
C GLU A 215 4.64 3.63 -9.03
N ALA A 216 4.15 3.91 -10.24
CA ALA A 216 2.77 3.68 -10.64
C ALA A 216 2.35 2.20 -10.68
N ASP A 217 3.32 1.28 -10.77
CA ASP A 217 3.07 -0.16 -10.79
C ASP A 217 2.82 -0.73 -9.38
N GLY A 218 3.01 0.08 -8.33
CA GLY A 218 2.70 -0.30 -6.95
C GLY A 218 1.20 -0.38 -6.68
N ALA A 219 0.77 -1.44 -5.99
CA ALA A 219 -0.66 -1.71 -5.72
C ALA A 219 -1.41 -0.56 -5.02
N TYR A 220 -0.71 0.22 -4.20
CA TYR A 220 -1.29 1.34 -3.44
C TYR A 220 -0.88 2.70 -4.01
N TYR A 221 -0.34 2.76 -5.24
CA TYR A 221 0.01 4.02 -5.89
C TYR A 221 -1.11 5.06 -5.88
N PRO A 222 -2.38 4.72 -6.19
CA PRO A 222 -3.46 5.70 -6.19
C PRO A 222 -3.60 6.46 -4.86
N LEU A 223 -3.48 5.75 -3.73
CA LEU A 223 -3.57 6.31 -2.39
C LEU A 223 -2.29 7.05 -2.01
N THR A 224 -1.15 6.38 -2.17
CA THR A 224 0.16 6.90 -1.74
C THR A 224 0.58 8.15 -2.50
N ARG A 225 0.20 8.29 -3.77
CA ARG A 225 0.47 9.50 -4.55
C ARG A 225 -0.15 10.75 -3.92
N ALA A 226 -1.40 10.66 -3.45
CA ALA A 226 -2.05 11.78 -2.77
C ALA A 226 -1.36 12.11 -1.44
N ILE A 227 -0.96 11.08 -0.70
CA ILE A 227 -0.27 11.23 0.60
C ILE A 227 1.12 11.86 0.41
N PHE A 228 1.94 11.38 -0.52
CA PHE A 228 3.29 11.91 -0.76
C PHE A 228 3.29 13.36 -1.24
N ALA A 229 2.25 13.77 -1.99
CA ALA A 229 2.11 15.13 -2.45
C ALA A 229 1.57 16.10 -1.38
N SER A 230 1.14 15.58 -0.22
CA SER A 230 0.47 16.36 0.82
C SER A 230 1.44 16.89 1.88
N GLU A 231 1.20 18.13 2.30
CA GLU A 231 1.84 18.70 3.49
C GLU A 231 1.27 18.07 4.77
N ASN A 232 -0.06 17.92 4.85
CA ASN A 232 -0.75 17.24 5.96
C ASN A 232 -1.17 15.81 5.58
N GLN A 233 -0.19 14.91 5.66
CA GLN A 233 -0.32 13.51 5.24
C GLN A 233 -1.37 12.74 6.05
N LYS A 234 -1.49 13.06 7.34
CA LYS A 234 -2.47 12.45 8.24
C LYS A 234 -3.89 12.84 7.84
N GLU A 235 -4.15 14.14 7.68
CA GLU A 235 -5.46 14.63 7.25
C GLU A 235 -5.84 14.07 5.86
N THR A 236 -4.89 14.02 4.92
CA THR A 236 -5.11 13.39 3.61
C THR A 236 -5.53 11.94 3.73
N THR A 237 -4.89 11.18 4.63
CA THR A 237 -5.21 9.78 4.89
C THR A 237 -6.60 9.61 5.52
N LEU A 238 -6.97 10.49 6.46
CA LEU A 238 -8.29 10.49 7.06
C LEU A 238 -9.38 10.87 6.05
N ASN A 239 -9.12 11.84 5.17
CA ASN A 239 -10.03 12.23 4.10
C ASN A 239 -10.28 11.09 3.10
N LEU A 240 -9.22 10.38 2.71
CA LEU A 240 -9.34 9.18 1.87
C LEU A 240 -10.28 8.14 2.50
N ALA A 241 -10.13 7.86 3.79
CA ALA A 241 -11.00 6.91 4.50
C ALA A 241 -12.42 7.46 4.74
N ALA A 242 -12.56 8.76 4.98
CA ALA A 242 -13.86 9.40 5.19
C ALA A 242 -14.70 9.44 3.91
N CYS A 243 -14.05 9.66 2.75
CA CYS A 243 -14.72 9.83 1.47
C CYS A 243 -15.43 8.54 1.03
N GLU A 244 -16.71 8.68 0.67
CA GLU A 244 -17.60 7.54 0.43
C GLU A 244 -17.39 6.85 -0.91
N TYR A 245 -16.66 7.48 -1.85
CA TYR A 245 -16.33 6.90 -3.14
C TYR A 245 -14.84 6.56 -3.28
N SER A 246 -14.07 6.55 -2.19
CA SER A 246 -12.61 6.31 -2.26
C SER A 246 -12.22 4.88 -2.62
N GLY A 247 -13.14 3.93 -2.47
CA GLY A 247 -12.88 2.51 -2.62
C GLY A 247 -12.33 1.85 -1.34
N LEU A 248 -12.10 2.62 -0.27
CA LEU A 248 -11.70 2.09 1.04
C LEU A 248 -12.93 1.69 1.86
N ILE A 249 -13.01 0.40 2.20
CA ILE A 249 -14.09 -0.19 2.99
C ILE A 249 -13.50 -0.94 4.18
N PHE A 250 -14.10 -0.78 5.36
CA PHE A 250 -13.55 -1.30 6.61
C PHE A 250 -14.59 -1.96 7.53
N PRO A 251 -14.16 -2.92 8.39
CA PRO A 251 -15.04 -3.64 9.31
C PRO A 251 -15.80 -2.80 10.34
N TRP A 252 -15.33 -1.60 10.67
CA TRP A 252 -16.00 -0.75 11.68
C TRP A 252 -17.19 0.04 11.09
N GLN A 253 -17.35 0.04 9.77
CA GLN A 253 -18.46 0.69 9.07
C GLN A 253 -19.72 -0.18 9.20
N SER A 254 -20.91 0.44 9.26
CA SER A 254 -22.16 -0.32 9.27
C SER A 254 -22.41 -1.01 7.92
N GLU A 255 -23.26 -2.04 7.89
CA GLU A 255 -23.60 -2.73 6.64
C GLU A 255 -24.20 -1.76 5.59
N GLU A 256 -25.04 -0.82 6.03
CA GLU A 256 -25.62 0.21 5.17
C GLU A 256 -24.56 1.18 4.63
N GLU A 257 -23.58 1.54 5.47
CA GLU A 257 -22.47 2.39 5.03
C GLU A 257 -21.59 1.67 4.00
N ILE A 258 -21.27 0.40 4.24
CA ILE A 258 -20.49 -0.45 3.32
C ILE A 258 -21.20 -0.55 1.96
N ASP A 259 -22.48 -0.91 1.96
CA ASP A 259 -23.30 -1.04 0.74
C ASP A 259 -23.29 0.26 -0.08
N ARG A 260 -23.48 1.38 0.62
CA ARG A 260 -23.50 2.72 0.03
C ARG A 260 -22.15 3.12 -0.55
N ARG A 261 -21.05 2.85 0.15
CA ARG A 261 -19.69 3.18 -0.31
C ARG A 261 -19.30 2.39 -1.56
N ILE A 262 -19.59 1.09 -1.59
CA ILE A 262 -19.35 0.24 -2.77
C ILE A 262 -20.13 0.80 -3.97
N THR A 263 -21.41 1.13 -3.77
CA THR A 263 -22.27 1.68 -4.83
C THR A 263 -21.73 3.03 -5.33
N LYS A 264 -21.32 3.93 -4.42
CA LYS A 264 -20.76 5.24 -4.77
C LYS A 264 -19.41 5.14 -5.48
N PHE A 265 -18.54 4.22 -5.07
CA PHE A 265 -17.28 3.96 -5.77
C PHE A 265 -17.52 3.55 -7.23
N TYR A 266 -18.40 2.58 -7.49
CA TYR A 266 -18.70 2.17 -8.87
C TYR A 266 -19.32 3.28 -9.71
N ALA A 267 -20.25 4.05 -9.14
CA ALA A 267 -20.82 5.20 -9.84
C ALA A 267 -19.76 6.24 -10.21
N LYS A 268 -18.89 6.61 -9.26
CA LYS A 268 -17.81 7.58 -9.52
C LYS A 268 -16.79 7.05 -10.54
N ALA A 269 -16.45 5.77 -10.47
CA ALA A 269 -15.54 5.16 -11.45
C ALA A 269 -16.11 5.17 -12.87
N LEU A 270 -17.41 4.89 -13.02
CA LEU A 270 -18.08 4.93 -14.33
C LEU A 270 -18.25 6.36 -14.86
N GLU A 271 -18.54 7.33 -13.99
CA GLU A 271 -18.55 8.75 -14.33
C GLU A 271 -17.20 9.17 -14.91
N LEU A 272 -16.09 8.88 -14.22
CA LEU A 272 -14.76 9.23 -14.70
C LEU A 272 -14.37 8.43 -15.95
N ARG A 273 -14.79 7.17 -16.06
CA ARG A 273 -14.60 6.37 -17.29
C ARG A 273 -15.23 7.06 -18.51
N GLU A 274 -16.42 7.62 -18.35
CA GLU A 274 -17.11 8.35 -19.42
C GLU A 274 -16.42 9.68 -19.73
N VAL A 275 -16.11 10.48 -18.70
CA VAL A 275 -15.43 11.78 -18.85
C VAL A 275 -14.07 11.64 -19.53
N TYR A 276 -13.32 10.59 -19.20
CA TYR A 276 -11.97 10.33 -19.71
C TYR A 276 -11.94 9.24 -20.78
N ALA A 277 -13.09 8.94 -21.41
CA ALA A 277 -13.14 7.98 -22.50
C ALA A 277 -12.21 8.42 -23.64
N PRO A 278 -11.37 7.53 -24.17
CA PRO A 278 -10.49 7.86 -25.28
C PRO A 278 -11.33 8.14 -26.53
N LEU A 279 -11.20 9.35 -27.08
CA LEU A 279 -11.87 9.74 -28.32
C LEU A 279 -11.29 9.04 -29.57
N TYR A 280 -10.11 8.44 -29.43
CA TYR A 280 -9.48 7.62 -30.46
C TYR A 280 -8.65 6.51 -29.82
N VAL A 281 -8.65 5.33 -30.42
CA VAL A 281 -7.77 4.23 -29.99
C VAL A 281 -6.49 4.31 -30.80
N LYS A 282 -5.38 4.67 -30.16
CA LYS A 282 -4.07 4.65 -30.81
C LYS A 282 -3.59 3.20 -30.92
N TYR A 283 -3.67 2.63 -32.12
CA TYR A 283 -3.06 1.33 -32.39
C TYR A 283 -1.54 1.43 -32.16
N PRO A 284 -0.91 0.57 -31.35
CA PRO A 284 0.53 0.60 -31.18
C PRO A 284 1.19 0.26 -32.53
N ARG A 285 1.71 1.28 -33.20
CA ARG A 285 2.59 1.09 -34.36
C ARG A 285 3.95 0.71 -33.80
N LYS A 286 4.40 -0.53 -34.03
CA LYS A 286 5.82 -0.88 -33.88
C LYS A 286 6.59 0.09 -34.78
N ARG A 287 7.46 0.91 -34.17
CA ARG A 287 8.53 1.60 -34.89
C ARG A 287 9.80 0.77 -34.76
#